data_AF-A0A7N1A732-F1
#
_entry.id   AF-A0A7N1A732-F1
#
_cell.length_a   1.000
_cell.length_b   1.000
_cell.length_c   1.000
_cell.angle_alpha   90.00
_cell.angle_beta   90.00
_cell.angle_gamma   90.00
#
_symmetry.space_group_name_H-M   'P 1'
#
loop_
_entity.id
_entity.type
_entity.pdbx_description
1 polymer ?
#
loop_
_entity_poly.entity_id
_entity_poly.type
_entity_poly.pdbx_seq_one_letter_code
_entity_poly.pdbx_strand_id
1 'polypeptide(L)'
;MFTWNIPATKPIGSNADDPLASSSSESLSDMEDGSGPESQLTKCPAGKKFCKGSLLEAQKPTMPCHICCGELDFCRHCSCILCCRNVRSAFGGYSYFRCEAPVSEAYICGHVAHLDCALRCFLAGTVGGVFDIDAAYYCRRCDARSDLVPHATNLLEICKSIHSGANMEKILKLGICILRGTNREPAQVLLRQIETAYYKVCILLPTILCVDM
;
A
#
# COMPACT_ATOMS: atom_id res chain seq x y z
N MET A 1 -17.18 -9.41 6.93
CA MET A 1 -16.11 -10.36 7.32
C MET A 1 -15.87 -11.22 6.09
N PHE A 2 -14.70 -11.13 5.48
CA PHE A 2 -14.42 -11.78 4.21
C PHE A 2 -13.58 -13.04 4.49
N THR A 3 -14.11 -14.20 4.11
CA THR A 3 -13.45 -15.50 4.23
C THR A 3 -13.17 -15.98 2.81
N TRP A 4 -11.91 -16.27 2.49
CA TRP A 4 -11.56 -16.92 1.22
C TRP A 4 -11.06 -18.34 1.44
N ASN A 5 -11.73 -19.28 0.79
CA ASN A 5 -11.25 -20.64 0.59
C ASN A 5 -10.26 -20.65 -0.58
N ILE A 6 -9.09 -21.24 -0.37
CA ILE A 6 -8.08 -21.45 -1.41
C ILE A 6 -8.56 -22.61 -2.29
N PRO A 7 -8.82 -22.44 -3.60
CA PRO A 7 -9.09 -23.57 -4.47
C PRO A 7 -7.80 -24.34 -4.71
N ALA A 8 -7.75 -25.59 -4.23
CA ALA A 8 -6.70 -26.53 -4.64
C ALA A 8 -6.87 -26.83 -6.14
N THR A 9 -5.82 -26.58 -6.92
CA THR A 9 -5.76 -26.88 -8.35
C THR A 9 -5.98 -28.38 -8.59
N LYS A 10 -7.03 -28.73 -9.35
CA LYS A 10 -7.13 -30.05 -9.98
C LYS A 10 -6.35 -30.05 -11.30
N PRO A 11 -5.73 -31.17 -11.71
CA PRO A 11 -5.04 -31.24 -12.99
C PRO A 11 -6.01 -31.09 -14.15
N ILE A 12 -5.60 -30.32 -15.17
CA ILE A 12 -6.36 -30.05 -16.40
C ILE A 12 -6.37 -31.30 -17.28
N GLY A 13 -7.56 -31.73 -17.68
CA GLY A 13 -7.81 -32.70 -18.74
C GLY A 13 -8.93 -32.21 -19.68
N SER A 14 -8.54 -31.98 -20.94
CA SER A 14 -9.29 -31.99 -22.22
C SER A 14 -10.62 -31.23 -22.43
N ASN A 15 -10.52 -30.26 -23.36
CA ASN A 15 -11.38 -29.91 -24.52
C ASN A 15 -12.89 -29.64 -24.37
N ALA A 16 -13.35 -28.49 -24.89
CA ALA A 16 -14.19 -28.38 -26.10
C ALA A 16 -14.74 -26.94 -26.34
N ASP A 17 -14.48 -26.44 -27.54
CA ASP A 17 -15.35 -25.72 -28.49
C ASP A 17 -15.91 -24.28 -28.23
N ASP A 18 -15.50 -23.40 -29.16
CA ASP A 18 -16.06 -22.11 -29.66
C ASP A 18 -17.47 -22.31 -30.33
N PRO A 19 -18.24 -21.31 -30.90
CA PRO A 19 -17.87 -19.94 -31.36
C PRO A 19 -18.96 -18.80 -31.31
N LEU A 20 -18.57 -17.60 -31.83
CA LEU A 20 -19.28 -16.70 -32.79
C LEU A 20 -20.10 -15.43 -32.37
N ALA A 21 -19.48 -14.25 -32.65
CA ALA A 21 -19.88 -13.10 -33.52
C ALA A 21 -20.99 -12.03 -33.25
N SER A 22 -20.61 -10.79 -33.68
CA SER A 22 -21.39 -9.64 -34.25
C SER A 22 -22.05 -8.62 -33.30
N SER A 23 -22.19 -7.31 -33.55
CA SER A 23 -21.62 -6.29 -34.47
C SER A 23 -22.21 -4.89 -34.13
N SER A 24 -21.40 -3.82 -34.27
CA SER A 24 -21.71 -2.41 -34.67
C SER A 24 -22.75 -1.52 -33.95
N SER A 25 -22.35 -0.31 -33.53
CA SER A 25 -22.60 0.98 -34.24
C SER A 25 -22.12 2.21 -33.46
N GLU A 26 -21.48 3.15 -34.17
CA GLU A 26 -20.91 4.42 -33.68
C GLU A 26 -21.95 5.56 -33.57
N SER A 27 -21.67 6.54 -32.71
CA SER A 27 -22.01 7.94 -32.98
C SER A 27 -21.10 8.88 -32.18
N LEU A 28 -20.36 9.71 -32.92
CA LEU A 28 -19.45 10.77 -32.48
C LEU A 28 -20.22 12.03 -32.10
N SER A 29 -19.71 12.74 -31.09
CA SER A 29 -19.87 14.20 -30.98
C SER A 29 -18.65 14.77 -30.27
N ASP A 30 -17.75 15.33 -31.07
CA ASP A 30 -16.56 16.06 -30.67
C ASP A 30 -16.92 17.44 -30.07
N MET A 31 -16.25 17.79 -28.97
CA MET A 31 -15.91 19.18 -28.67
C MET A 31 -14.50 19.19 -28.07
N GLU A 32 -13.54 19.65 -28.88
CA GLU A 32 -12.17 19.99 -28.48
C GLU A 32 -12.17 21.28 -27.64
N ASP A 33 -11.31 21.37 -26.62
CA ASP A 33 -10.22 22.37 -26.59
C ASP A 33 -9.26 22.11 -25.41
N GLY A 34 -7.95 22.30 -25.63
CA GLY A 34 -6.92 22.30 -24.58
C GLY A 34 -5.74 21.35 -24.77
N SER A 35 -5.05 21.45 -25.92
CA SER A 35 -3.85 20.66 -26.24
C SER A 35 -2.63 21.05 -25.38
N GLY A 36 -2.19 20.12 -24.53
CA GLY A 36 -0.84 20.05 -23.95
C GLY A 36 -0.31 18.63 -24.16
N PRO A 37 1.01 18.35 -24.07
CA PRO A 37 1.54 17.06 -24.48
C PRO A 37 0.95 15.96 -23.59
N GLU A 38 0.01 15.20 -24.16
CA GLU A 38 -0.57 14.01 -23.54
C GLU A 38 0.52 12.95 -23.45
N SER A 39 1.34 13.04 -22.41
CA SER A 39 2.04 11.87 -21.89
C SER A 39 0.99 10.78 -21.72
N GLN A 40 1.14 9.65 -22.40
CA GLN A 40 0.21 8.52 -22.42
C GLN A 40 -0.06 8.04 -20.98
N LEU A 41 -0.97 8.71 -20.27
CA LEU A 41 -1.46 8.27 -18.98
C LEU A 41 -2.43 7.14 -19.27
N THR A 42 -1.97 5.90 -19.13
CA THR A 42 -2.87 4.75 -19.09
C THR A 42 -3.92 5.01 -18.01
N LYS A 43 -5.20 4.98 -18.39
CA LYS A 43 -6.32 5.19 -17.46
C LYS A 43 -6.25 4.13 -16.36
N CYS A 44 -6.57 4.52 -15.12
CA CYS A 44 -6.65 3.58 -14.01
C CYS A 44 -7.56 2.40 -14.38
N PRO A 45 -7.12 1.13 -14.24
CA PRO A 45 -7.97 -0.02 -14.53
C PRO A 45 -9.28 -0.03 -13.73
N ALA A 46 -9.26 0.55 -12.53
CA ALA A 46 -10.43 0.70 -11.67
C ALA A 46 -11.14 2.07 -11.81
N GLY A 47 -10.89 2.81 -12.89
CA GLY A 47 -11.55 4.08 -13.20
C GLY A 47 -11.26 5.24 -12.23
N LYS A 48 -10.28 5.12 -11.33
CA LYS A 48 -10.05 6.12 -10.27
C LYS A 48 -9.26 7.33 -10.77
N LYS A 49 -9.89 8.52 -10.70
CA LYS A 49 -9.38 9.81 -11.21
C LYS A 49 -7.98 10.23 -10.69
N PHE A 50 -7.61 9.80 -9.48
CA PHE A 50 -6.33 10.19 -8.84
C PHE A 50 -5.28 9.07 -8.82
N CYS A 51 -5.51 7.98 -9.55
CA CYS A 51 -4.54 6.91 -9.64
C CYS A 51 -3.37 7.36 -10.51
N LYS A 52 -2.26 7.74 -9.87
CA LYS A 52 -0.98 8.03 -10.53
C LYS A 52 -0.22 6.76 -10.97
N GLY A 53 -0.89 5.60 -10.95
CA GLY A 53 -0.28 4.29 -11.24
C GLY A 53 0.37 4.21 -12.62
N SER A 54 -0.07 5.04 -13.58
CA SER A 54 0.50 5.15 -14.92
C SER A 54 1.78 6.00 -14.98
N LEU A 55 2.06 6.84 -13.97
CA LEU A 55 3.27 7.69 -13.95
C LEU A 55 4.46 7.01 -13.22
N LEU A 56 4.21 5.89 -12.53
CA LEU A 56 5.19 5.16 -11.71
C LEU A 56 5.96 4.07 -12.50
N GLU A 57 5.74 3.95 -13.81
CA GLU A 57 6.42 2.97 -14.68
C GLU A 57 7.91 3.25 -14.93
N ALA A 58 8.51 4.23 -14.25
CA ALA A 58 9.97 4.42 -14.22
C ALA A 58 10.71 3.40 -13.35
N GLN A 59 10.01 2.49 -12.67
CA GLN A 59 10.58 1.40 -11.86
C GLN A 59 10.21 0.04 -12.46
N LYS A 60 11.00 -0.99 -12.14
CA LYS A 60 10.84 -2.37 -12.65
C LYS A 60 9.35 -2.74 -12.82
N PRO A 61 8.96 -3.31 -13.96
CA PRO A 61 7.56 -3.57 -14.25
C PRO A 61 6.93 -4.43 -13.16
N THR A 62 5.65 -4.22 -12.89
CA THR A 62 4.92 -5.00 -11.88
C THR A 62 4.31 -6.24 -12.51
N MET A 63 4.42 -7.39 -11.82
CA MET A 63 3.91 -8.67 -12.30
C MET A 63 2.42 -8.62 -12.66
N PRO A 64 1.98 -9.28 -13.75
CA PRO A 64 0.57 -9.56 -13.97
C PRO A 64 0.00 -10.35 -12.78
N CYS A 65 -1.18 -9.97 -12.31
CA CYS A 65 -1.84 -10.62 -11.18
C CYS A 65 -3.33 -10.74 -11.47
N HIS A 66 -3.79 -11.93 -11.85
CA HIS A 66 -5.22 -12.17 -12.07
C HIS A 66 -5.97 -12.52 -10.77
N ILE A 67 -5.26 -12.76 -9.67
CA ILE A 67 -5.85 -13.13 -8.38
C ILE A 67 -6.53 -11.92 -7.73
N CYS A 68 -5.81 -10.82 -7.55
CA CYS A 68 -6.35 -9.60 -6.95
C CYS A 68 -6.76 -8.58 -8.00
N CYS A 69 -6.07 -8.51 -9.15
CA CYS A 69 -6.33 -7.51 -10.19
C CYS A 69 -7.30 -7.97 -11.27
N GLY A 70 -7.87 -9.17 -11.15
CA GLY A 70 -9.01 -9.59 -11.97
C GLY A 70 -10.33 -8.91 -11.56
N GLU A 71 -10.39 -8.36 -10.35
CA GLU A 71 -11.56 -7.67 -9.82
C GLU A 71 -11.73 -6.27 -10.43
N LEU A 72 -12.92 -5.99 -10.98
CA LEU A 72 -13.21 -4.78 -11.77
C LEU A 72 -12.88 -3.45 -11.05
N ASP A 73 -13.04 -3.40 -9.73
CA ASP A 73 -12.83 -2.18 -8.93
C ASP A 73 -11.45 -2.11 -8.25
N PHE A 74 -10.61 -3.13 -8.44
CA PHE A 74 -9.29 -3.21 -7.83
C PHE A 74 -8.20 -2.69 -8.77
N CYS A 75 -7.43 -1.73 -8.29
CA CYS A 75 -6.20 -1.30 -8.97
C CYS A 75 -5.00 -1.50 -8.04
N ARG A 76 -4.08 -2.40 -8.41
CA ARG A 76 -2.85 -2.70 -7.64
C ARG A 76 -2.01 -1.47 -7.29
N HIS A 77 -2.08 -0.41 -8.10
CA HIS A 77 -1.28 0.79 -7.89
C HIS A 77 -1.85 1.72 -6.84
N CYS A 78 -3.17 1.72 -6.64
CA CYS A 78 -3.85 2.69 -5.79
C CYS A 78 -4.86 2.09 -4.82
N SER A 79 -5.03 0.77 -4.76
CA SER A 79 -6.00 0.08 -3.91
C SER A 79 -5.27 -0.82 -2.93
N CYS A 80 -5.56 -0.69 -1.64
CA CYS A 80 -5.02 -1.56 -0.61
C CYS A 80 -5.49 -2.99 -0.84
N ILE A 81 -4.55 -3.94 -0.90
CA ILE A 81 -4.84 -5.38 -1.10
C ILE A 81 -5.70 -5.99 0.02
N LEU A 82 -5.74 -5.36 1.20
CA LEU A 82 -6.42 -5.90 2.39
C LEU A 82 -7.87 -5.39 2.53
N CYS A 83 -8.16 -4.16 2.09
CA CYS A 83 -9.49 -3.56 2.24
C CYS A 83 -10.12 -3.05 0.94
N CYS A 84 -9.41 -3.19 -0.18
CA CYS A 84 -9.79 -2.75 -1.53
C CYS A 84 -10.02 -1.23 -1.68
N ARG A 85 -9.83 -0.44 -0.62
CA ARG A 85 -10.00 1.02 -0.65
C ARG A 85 -8.74 1.72 -1.16
N ASN A 86 -8.94 2.94 -1.64
CA ASN A 86 -7.86 3.74 -2.20
C ASN A 86 -6.81 4.14 -1.14
N VAL A 87 -5.53 4.07 -1.51
CA VAL A 87 -4.43 4.64 -0.73
C VAL A 87 -4.24 6.11 -1.09
N ARG A 88 -4.07 6.96 -0.08
CA ARG A 88 -3.88 8.40 -0.28
C ARG A 88 -2.39 8.72 -0.36
N SER A 89 -1.98 9.48 -1.36
CA SER A 89 -0.60 9.96 -1.53
C SER A 89 -0.27 11.21 -0.70
N ALA A 90 -1.11 11.56 0.29
CA ALA A 90 -0.86 12.71 1.16
C ALA A 90 0.47 12.52 1.91
N PHE A 91 1.20 13.62 2.11
CA PHE A 91 2.51 13.65 2.78
C PHE A 91 3.47 12.56 2.27
N GLY A 92 3.64 12.48 0.95
CA GLY A 92 4.55 11.51 0.32
C GLY A 92 4.08 10.05 0.39
N GLY A 93 2.84 9.77 0.79
CA GLY A 93 2.31 8.40 0.85
C GLY A 93 2.67 7.64 2.12
N TYR A 94 2.92 8.34 3.23
CA TYR A 94 3.34 7.77 4.52
C TYR A 94 2.45 6.64 5.07
N SER A 95 1.16 6.62 4.70
CA SER A 95 0.13 5.75 5.28
C SER A 95 -0.05 4.42 4.56
N TYR A 96 0.74 4.16 3.51
CA TYR A 96 0.72 2.89 2.79
C TYR A 96 2.14 2.42 2.47
N PHE A 97 2.25 1.13 2.18
CA PHE A 97 3.48 0.50 1.73
C PHE A 97 3.24 -0.19 0.38
N ARG A 98 4.21 -0.10 -0.54
CA ARG A 98 4.22 -0.82 -1.81
C ARG A 98 5.22 -1.96 -1.70
N CYS A 99 4.80 -3.19 -2.00
CA CYS A 99 5.73 -4.31 -2.02
C CYS A 99 6.62 -4.26 -3.26
N GLU A 100 7.92 -4.03 -3.05
CA GLU A 100 8.94 -3.97 -4.10
C GLU A 100 9.72 -5.29 -4.24
N ALA A 101 9.28 -6.35 -3.56
CA ALA A 101 9.95 -7.64 -3.61
C ALA A 101 9.97 -8.18 -5.05
N PRO A 102 11.13 -8.67 -5.52
CA PRO A 102 11.22 -9.32 -6.83
C PRO A 102 10.41 -10.61 -6.81
N VAL A 103 9.60 -10.81 -7.85
CA VAL A 103 8.89 -12.08 -8.08
C VAL A 103 9.46 -12.85 -9.28
N SER A 104 10.23 -12.18 -10.12
CA SER A 104 11.10 -12.75 -11.14
C SER A 104 12.17 -11.73 -11.55
N GLU A 105 13.09 -12.11 -12.44
CA GLU A 105 14.20 -11.25 -12.92
C GLU A 105 13.75 -9.85 -13.37
N ALA A 106 12.60 -9.78 -14.05
CA ALA A 106 12.07 -8.54 -14.62
C ALA A 106 11.01 -7.86 -13.73
N TYR A 107 10.34 -8.58 -12.83
CA TYR A 107 9.11 -8.10 -12.21
C TYR A 107 9.17 -8.00 -10.69
N ILE A 108 8.53 -6.95 -10.15
CA ILE A 108 8.22 -6.82 -8.72
C ILE A 108 6.75 -7.13 -8.43
N CYS A 109 6.42 -7.38 -7.18
CA CYS A 109 5.04 -7.64 -6.74
C CYS A 109 4.10 -6.43 -6.93
N GLY A 110 4.55 -5.23 -6.55
CA GLY A 110 3.90 -3.94 -6.77
C GLY A 110 2.54 -3.70 -6.10
N HIS A 111 2.02 -4.66 -5.32
CA HIS A 111 0.78 -4.47 -4.56
C HIS A 111 0.99 -3.49 -3.41
N VAL A 112 -0.03 -2.67 -3.12
CA VAL A 112 -0.01 -1.71 -2.02
C VAL A 112 -0.92 -2.15 -0.88
N ALA A 113 -0.58 -1.76 0.35
CA ALA A 113 -1.43 -1.93 1.52
C ALA A 113 -1.40 -0.67 2.39
N HIS A 114 -2.54 -0.27 2.96
CA HIS A 114 -2.52 0.67 4.08
C HIS A 114 -1.76 0.01 5.24
N LEU A 115 -0.86 0.76 5.86
CA LEU A 115 -0.12 0.25 7.02
C LEU A 115 -1.05 -0.05 8.19
N ASP A 116 -2.08 0.79 8.42
CA ASP A 116 -3.12 0.51 9.43
C ASP A 116 -3.88 -0.79 9.17
N CYS A 117 -4.11 -1.15 7.90
CA CYS A 117 -4.75 -2.43 7.58
C CYS A 117 -3.79 -3.59 7.83
N ALA A 118 -2.53 -3.44 7.45
CA ALA A 118 -1.51 -4.46 7.64
C ALA A 118 -1.25 -4.73 9.13
N LEU A 119 -1.11 -3.68 9.96
CA LEU A 119 -0.95 -3.78 11.40
C LEU A 119 -2.14 -4.51 12.05
N ARG A 120 -3.37 -4.12 11.71
CA ARG A 120 -4.60 -4.77 12.23
C ARG A 120 -4.76 -6.22 11.79
N CYS A 121 -4.16 -6.61 10.68
CA CYS A 121 -4.16 -7.99 10.19
C CYS A 121 -2.93 -8.80 10.64
N PHE A 122 -2.07 -8.23 11.50
CA PHE A 122 -0.80 -8.84 11.92
C PHE A 122 0.15 -9.16 10.76
N LEU A 123 0.09 -8.37 9.69
CA LEU A 123 0.96 -8.44 8.52
C LEU A 123 2.01 -7.33 8.50
N ALA A 124 2.06 -6.48 9.51
CA ALA A 124 3.08 -5.45 9.67
C ALA A 124 3.47 -5.26 11.14
N GLY A 125 4.65 -4.69 11.37
CA GLY A 125 5.16 -4.38 12.70
C GLY A 125 5.99 -5.52 13.27
N THR A 126 5.96 -5.71 14.59
CA THR A 126 6.56 -6.89 15.24
C THR A 126 5.46 -7.85 15.68
N VAL A 127 5.43 -9.03 15.07
CA VAL A 127 4.40 -10.06 15.23
C VAL A 127 5.11 -11.39 15.49
N GLY A 128 4.95 -11.93 16.70
CA GLY A 128 5.49 -13.24 17.06
C GLY A 128 4.68 -14.41 16.47
N GLY A 129 5.12 -15.63 16.75
CA GLY A 129 4.44 -16.86 16.30
C GLY A 129 4.86 -17.27 14.89
N VAL A 130 3.92 -17.83 14.11
CA VAL A 130 4.23 -18.51 12.83
C VAL A 130 4.80 -17.56 11.77
N PHE A 131 4.43 -16.28 11.81
CA PHE A 131 4.88 -15.30 10.82
C PHE A 131 6.23 -14.67 11.16
N ASP A 132 6.66 -14.70 12.43
CA ASP A 132 7.92 -14.15 12.93
C ASP A 132 8.37 -12.87 12.20
N ILE A 133 7.56 -11.83 12.33
CA ILE A 133 7.78 -10.52 11.68
C ILE A 133 8.43 -9.62 12.73
N ASP A 134 9.53 -8.95 12.40
CA ASP A 134 10.16 -7.96 13.27
C ASP A 134 10.34 -6.61 12.57
N ALA A 135 9.51 -5.62 12.92
CA ALA A 135 9.43 -4.30 12.30
C ALA A 135 9.44 -4.37 10.76
N ALA A 136 8.63 -5.27 10.20
CA ALA A 136 8.59 -5.56 8.77
C ALA A 136 7.13 -5.66 8.28
N TYR A 137 6.94 -5.68 6.96
CA TYR A 137 5.67 -5.94 6.29
C TYR A 137 5.73 -7.29 5.58
N TYR A 138 4.74 -8.14 5.82
CA TYR A 138 4.51 -9.39 5.10
C TYR A 138 3.47 -9.17 3.99
N CYS A 139 3.91 -9.35 2.74
CA CYS A 139 3.06 -9.12 1.60
C CYS A 139 2.07 -10.26 1.38
N ARG A 140 0.77 -9.97 1.50
CA ARG A 140 -0.31 -10.96 1.32
C ARG A 140 -0.33 -11.64 -0.07
N ARG A 141 0.32 -11.06 -1.08
CA ARG A 141 0.32 -11.59 -2.45
C ARG A 141 1.47 -12.54 -2.75
N CYS A 142 2.69 -12.17 -2.38
CA CYS A 142 3.91 -12.88 -2.75
C CYS A 142 4.68 -13.43 -1.54
N ASP A 143 4.13 -13.28 -0.34
CA ASP A 143 4.65 -13.77 0.93
C ASP A 143 6.04 -13.23 1.30
N ALA A 144 6.53 -12.24 0.54
CA ALA A 144 7.78 -11.56 0.81
C ALA A 144 7.67 -10.68 2.07
N ARG A 145 8.76 -10.65 2.83
CA ARG A 145 8.94 -9.74 3.97
C ARG A 145 9.76 -8.53 3.53
N SER A 146 9.32 -7.34 3.90
CA SER A 146 10.01 -6.09 3.58
C SER A 146 10.27 -5.30 4.85
N ASP A 147 11.49 -4.80 5.03
CA ASP A 147 11.86 -4.01 6.20
C ASP A 147 11.08 -2.69 6.23
N LEU A 148 10.43 -2.38 7.36
CA LEU A 148 9.69 -1.13 7.56
C LEU A 148 10.52 -0.08 8.31
N VAL A 149 11.74 -0.39 8.79
CA VAL A 149 12.59 0.61 9.46
C VAL A 149 12.85 1.83 8.57
N PRO A 150 13.22 1.69 7.27
CA PRO A 150 13.37 2.86 6.40
C PRO A 150 12.09 3.67 6.24
N HIS A 151 10.94 2.99 6.21
CA HIS A 151 9.64 3.66 6.15
C HIS A 151 9.38 4.45 7.42
N ALA A 152 9.64 3.87 8.61
CA ALA A 152 9.50 4.55 9.89
C ALA A 152 10.46 5.74 10.03
N THR A 153 11.69 5.63 9.52
CA THR A 153 12.62 6.77 9.45
C THR A 153 12.04 7.90 8.62
N ASN A 154 11.46 7.58 7.47
CA ASN A 154 10.81 8.57 6.61
C ASN A 154 9.61 9.25 7.30
N LEU A 155 8.87 8.56 8.18
CA LEU A 155 7.80 9.18 8.97
C LEU A 155 8.33 10.33 9.83
N LEU A 156 9.50 10.15 10.46
CA LEU A 156 10.13 11.20 11.27
C LEU A 156 10.59 12.38 10.41
N GLU A 157 11.15 12.11 9.23
CA GLU A 157 11.54 13.17 8.28
C GLU A 157 10.33 13.97 7.78
N ILE A 158 9.22 13.30 7.45
CA ILE A 158 7.98 13.95 7.03
C ILE A 158 7.49 14.91 8.11
N CYS A 159 7.54 14.52 9.40
CA CYS A 159 7.12 15.37 10.51
C CYS A 159 7.93 16.69 10.60
N LYS A 160 9.18 16.74 10.13
CA LYS A 160 9.96 18.00 10.10
C LYS A 160 9.38 19.04 9.15
N SER A 161 8.61 18.60 8.15
CA SER A 161 7.99 19.46 7.13
C SER A 161 6.53 19.80 7.40
N ILE A 162 5.91 19.21 8.44
CA ILE A 162 4.49 19.38 8.75
C ILE A 162 4.32 20.33 9.94
N HIS A 163 3.46 21.34 9.78
CA HIS A 163 3.16 22.30 10.85
C HIS A 163 1.87 21.98 11.64
N SER A 164 1.15 20.93 11.26
CA SER A 164 -0.09 20.51 11.93
C SER A 164 0.18 19.45 13.01
N GLY A 165 -0.05 19.81 14.28
CA GLY A 165 0.10 18.91 15.43
C GLY A 165 -0.68 17.60 15.27
N ALA A 166 -1.96 17.67 14.89
CA ALA A 166 -2.80 16.48 14.70
C ALA A 166 -2.31 15.53 13.59
N ASN A 167 -1.69 16.06 12.52
CA ASN A 167 -1.11 15.23 11.48
C ASN A 167 0.22 14.61 11.94
N MET A 168 1.07 15.38 12.62
CA MET A 168 2.30 14.85 13.23
C MET A 168 1.98 13.73 14.21
N GLU A 169 0.98 13.92 15.08
CA GLU A 169 0.52 12.91 16.04
C GLU A 169 0.15 11.58 15.33
N LYS A 170 -0.66 11.64 14.27
CA LYS A 170 -1.06 10.47 13.49
C LYS A 170 0.14 9.76 12.85
N ILE A 171 1.08 10.52 12.28
CA ILE A 171 2.27 9.98 11.62
C ILE A 171 3.19 9.30 12.64
N LEU A 172 3.42 9.94 13.78
CA LEU A 172 4.29 9.41 14.84
C LEU A 172 3.66 8.17 15.51
N LYS A 173 2.35 8.16 15.75
CA LYS A 173 1.62 6.97 16.23
C LYS A 173 1.80 5.77 15.31
N LEU A 174 1.75 5.99 13.99
CA LEU A 174 1.99 4.93 13.02
C LEU A 174 3.41 4.38 13.14
N GLY A 175 4.42 5.24 13.28
CA GLY A 175 5.81 4.83 13.49
C GLY A 175 6.02 4.02 14.77
N ILE A 176 5.39 4.44 15.88
CA ILE A 176 5.39 3.68 17.14
C ILE A 176 4.80 2.29 16.92
N CYS A 177 3.64 2.18 16.28
CA CYS A 177 2.99 0.89 16.01
C CYS A 177 3.86 -0.04 15.13
N ILE A 178 4.63 0.51 14.19
CA ILE A 178 5.53 -0.27 13.33
C ILE A 178 6.72 -0.85 14.11
N LEU A 179 7.31 -0.08 15.02
CA LEU A 179 8.57 -0.44 15.68
C LEU A 179 8.38 -1.07 17.07
N ARG A 180 7.20 -0.94 17.68
CA ARG A 180 6.92 -1.45 19.02
C ARG A 180 7.19 -2.96 19.10
N GLY A 181 7.98 -3.36 20.09
CA GLY A 181 8.32 -4.76 20.35
C GLY A 181 9.49 -5.31 19.53
N THR A 182 10.12 -4.49 18.68
CA THR A 182 11.27 -4.94 17.89
C THR A 182 12.47 -5.35 18.73
N ASN A 183 13.18 -6.40 18.29
CA ASN A 183 14.42 -6.84 18.90
C ASN A 183 15.66 -6.30 18.18
N ARG A 184 15.47 -5.50 17.12
CA ARG A 184 16.57 -4.89 16.35
C ARG A 184 17.01 -3.59 17.00
N GLU A 185 18.24 -3.52 17.48
CA GLU A 185 18.83 -2.33 18.11
C GLU A 185 18.63 -1.02 17.31
N PRO A 186 18.89 -0.97 15.98
CA PRO A 186 18.66 0.26 15.21
C PRO A 186 17.19 0.72 15.21
N ALA A 187 16.26 -0.24 15.21
CA ALA A 187 14.82 0.03 15.23
C ALA A 187 14.37 0.52 16.62
N GLN A 188 14.97 0.00 17.70
CA GLN A 188 14.71 0.49 19.06
C GLN A 188 15.22 1.92 19.28
N VAL A 189 16.39 2.26 18.73
CA VAL A 189 16.91 3.64 18.75
C VAL A 189 15.93 4.58 18.05
N LEU A 190 15.46 4.20 16.86
CA LEU A 190 14.48 4.98 16.10
C LEU A 190 13.15 5.12 16.84
N LEU A 191 12.65 4.04 17.47
CA LEU A 191 11.43 4.08 18.28
C LEU A 191 11.51 5.14 19.37
N ARG A 192 12.61 5.18 20.14
CA ARG A 192 12.81 6.19 21.21
C ARG A 192 12.80 7.62 20.66
N GLN A 193 13.35 7.84 19.46
CA GLN A 193 13.31 9.15 18.80
C GLN A 193 11.89 9.55 18.42
N ILE A 194 11.12 8.62 17.84
CA ILE A 194 9.72 8.85 17.46
C ILE A 194 8.86 9.08 18.69
N GLU A 195 9.03 8.31 19.76
CA GLU A 195 8.32 8.50 21.03
C GLU A 195 8.63 9.89 21.62
N THR A 196 9.91 10.30 21.65
CA THR A 196 10.29 11.63 22.11
C THR A 196 9.63 12.74 21.28
N ALA A 197 9.59 12.59 19.95
CA ALA A 197 8.89 13.53 19.08
C ALA A 197 7.38 13.55 19.36
N TYR A 198 6.78 12.39 19.58
CA TYR A 198 5.35 12.24 19.89
C TYR A 198 4.98 12.94 21.20
N TYR A 199 5.77 12.74 22.26
CA TYR A 199 5.56 13.42 23.54
C TYR A 199 5.63 14.95 23.41
N LYS A 200 6.57 15.47 22.60
CA LYS A 200 6.65 16.92 22.33
C LYS A 200 5.39 17.44 21.64
N VAL A 201 4.87 16.73 20.66
CA VAL A 201 3.62 17.11 19.97
C VAL A 201 2.44 17.11 20.95
N CYS A 202 2.36 16.11 21.85
CA CYS A 202 1.28 16.01 22.83
C CYS A 202 1.31 17.13 23.88
N ILE A 203 2.50 17.51 24.38
CA ILE A 203 2.64 18.61 25.36
C ILE A 203 2.23 19.96 24.73
N LEU A 204 2.48 20.14 23.44
CA LEU A 204 2.18 21.38 22.71
C LEU A 204 0.72 21.47 22.23
N LEU A 205 -0.07 20.40 22.34
CA LEU A 205 -1.50 20.38 22.09
C LEU A 205 -2.25 20.40 23.44
N PRO A 206 -2.73 21.56 23.92
CA PRO A 206 -3.47 21.60 25.17
C PRO A 206 -4.88 21.01 24.94
N THR A 207 -5.03 19.69 25.11
CA THR A 207 -6.19 19.03 25.75
C THR A 207 -6.09 17.50 25.67
N ILE A 208 -6.11 16.88 26.86
CA ILE A 208 -6.84 15.66 27.23
C ILE A 208 -6.73 14.50 26.22
N LEU A 209 -5.75 13.60 26.41
CA LEU A 209 -5.78 12.15 26.11
C LEU A 209 -4.35 11.55 26.19
N CYS A 210 -3.51 12.01 27.13
CA CYS A 210 -2.25 11.34 27.47
C CYS A 210 -2.42 10.51 28.74
N VAL A 211 -3.41 9.62 28.76
CA VAL A 211 -3.42 8.50 29.69
C VAL A 211 -3.91 7.30 28.89
N ASP A 212 -3.18 6.19 29.00
CA ASP A 212 -3.40 4.86 28.42
C ASP A 212 -2.84 4.61 27.00
N MET A 213 -1.57 4.18 26.95
CA MET A 213 -1.00 3.32 25.90
C MET A 213 0.10 2.41 26.46
#